data_AF-A0A957SCC0-F1
#
_entry.id   AF-A0A957SCC0-F1
#
_cell.length_a   1.000
_cell.length_b   1.000
_cell.length_c   1.000
_cell.angle_alpha   90.00
_cell.angle_beta   90.00
_cell.angle_gamma   90.00
#
_symmetry.space_group_name_H-M   'P 1'
#
loop_
_entity.id
_entity.type
_entity.pdbx_description
1 polymer ?
#
loop_
_entity_poly.entity_id
_entity_poly.type
_entity_poly.pdbx_seq_one_letter_code
_entity_poly.pdbx_strand_id
1 'polypeptide(L)'
;GCGFSGVWRTNHGAKGQVKLEQEGATIRGTYFNGNAEGSLNGRFELFGANQVYSATGTYYAAPNDRGFFRFELVNLDNSEFQGCWHNTVANTSGEWCGWPGQPEVCTAVATCE
;
A
#
# COMPACT_ATOMS: atom_id res chain seq x y z
N GLY A 1 -4.74 16.94 14.29
CA GLY A 1 -3.86 15.85 13.87
C GLY A 1 -3.80 15.86 12.37
N CYS A 2 -2.61 15.98 11.81
CA CYS A 2 -2.38 15.88 10.36
C CYS A 2 -2.48 14.39 10.00
N GLY A 3 -3.69 13.90 9.78
CA GLY A 3 -3.95 12.51 9.41
C GLY A 3 -3.74 12.30 7.91
N PHE A 4 -3.38 11.05 7.55
CA PHE A 4 -3.49 10.52 6.19
C PHE A 4 -4.81 11.03 5.58
N SER A 5 -4.73 11.70 4.43
CA SER A 5 -5.85 12.28 3.70
C SER A 5 -5.44 12.48 2.24
N GLY A 6 -6.23 12.00 1.29
CA GLY A 6 -6.01 12.22 -0.14
C GLY A 6 -5.59 10.98 -0.94
N VAL A 7 -4.98 11.22 -2.10
CA VAL A 7 -4.58 10.19 -3.06
C VAL A 7 -3.09 9.89 -2.94
N TRP A 8 -2.80 8.62 -2.71
CA TRP A 8 -1.46 8.09 -2.56
C TRP A 8 -1.08 7.28 -3.77
N ARG A 9 0.16 7.46 -4.23
CA ARG A 9 0.64 6.80 -5.44
C ARG A 9 2.00 6.19 -5.19
N THR A 10 2.20 5.01 -5.75
CA THR A 10 3.50 4.34 -5.73
C THR A 10 3.95 4.11 -7.16
N ASN A 11 5.26 4.20 -7.37
CA ASN A 11 5.86 3.91 -8.65
C ASN A 11 6.94 2.83 -8.46
N HIS A 12 6.60 1.58 -8.75
CA HIS A 12 7.55 0.47 -8.81
C HIS A 12 8.19 0.40 -10.20
N GLY A 13 8.83 1.51 -10.62
CA GLY A 13 9.42 1.65 -11.95
C GLY A 13 8.47 1.19 -13.08
N ALA A 14 9.02 0.60 -14.16
CA ALA A 14 8.23 0.08 -15.28
C ALA A 14 7.37 -1.17 -14.95
N LYS A 15 7.42 -1.68 -13.71
CA LYS A 15 6.82 -2.98 -13.33
C LYS A 15 5.52 -2.86 -12.53
N GLY A 16 5.11 -1.66 -12.11
CA GLY A 16 3.80 -1.52 -11.49
C GLY A 16 3.54 -0.20 -10.81
N GLN A 17 2.27 0.13 -10.68
CA GLN A 17 1.79 1.34 -10.03
C GLN A 17 0.65 0.98 -9.09
N VAL A 18 0.59 1.64 -7.95
CA VAL A 18 -0.60 1.59 -7.11
C VAL A 18 -1.12 2.98 -6.84
N LYS A 19 -2.44 3.10 -6.87
CA LYS A 19 -3.19 4.27 -6.43
C LYS A 19 -4.08 3.87 -5.26
N LEU A 20 -3.91 4.52 -4.12
CA LEU A 20 -4.78 4.40 -2.95
C LEU A 20 -5.51 5.74 -2.73
N GLU A 21 -6.79 5.65 -2.42
CA GLU A 21 -7.65 6.75 -2.03
C GLU A 21 -8.22 6.43 -0.66
N GLN A 22 -8.22 7.41 0.23
CA GLN A 22 -8.74 7.24 1.56
C GLN A 22 -9.88 8.21 1.84
N GLU A 23 -10.94 7.67 2.45
CA GLU A 23 -12.08 8.41 2.97
C GLU A 23 -12.30 8.00 4.43
N GLY A 24 -11.99 8.91 5.36
CA GLY A 24 -12.01 8.60 6.79
C GLY A 24 -11.03 7.48 7.14
N ALA A 25 -11.54 6.36 7.68
CA ALA A 25 -10.71 5.19 7.96
C ALA A 25 -10.59 4.22 6.77
N THR A 26 -11.39 4.38 5.72
CA THR A 26 -11.46 3.41 4.62
C THR A 26 -10.43 3.73 3.55
N ILE A 27 -9.82 2.69 2.99
CA ILE A 27 -8.89 2.76 1.84
C ILE A 27 -9.49 1.99 0.68
N ARG A 28 -9.47 2.58 -0.50
CA ARG A 28 -9.80 1.93 -1.77
C ARG A 28 -8.69 2.22 -2.76
N GLY A 29 -8.47 1.35 -3.72
CA GLY A 29 -7.41 1.60 -4.68
C GLY A 29 -7.41 0.67 -5.86
N THR A 30 -6.50 0.95 -6.78
CA THR A 30 -6.18 0.09 -7.92
C THR A 30 -4.67 -0.12 -7.97
N TYR A 31 -4.25 -1.31 -8.36
CA TYR A 31 -2.85 -1.56 -8.70
C TYR A 31 -2.73 -2.11 -10.11
N PHE A 32 -1.56 -1.89 -10.69
CA PHE A 32 -1.11 -2.46 -11.94
C PHE A 32 0.26 -3.08 -11.70
N ASN A 33 0.50 -4.30 -12.19
CA ASN A 33 1.77 -5.02 -11.99
C ASN A 33 2.57 -5.21 -13.30
N GLY A 34 2.32 -4.37 -14.31
CA GLY A 34 2.92 -4.50 -15.64
C GLY A 34 2.12 -5.38 -16.60
N ASN A 35 1.29 -6.29 -16.09
CA ASN A 35 0.54 -7.26 -16.90
C ASN A 35 -0.97 -7.23 -16.66
N ALA A 36 -1.41 -6.90 -15.44
CA ALA A 36 -2.81 -6.90 -15.04
C ALA A 36 -3.11 -5.74 -14.09
N GLU A 37 -4.36 -5.28 -14.14
CA GLU A 37 -4.94 -4.34 -13.18
C GLU A 37 -5.76 -5.10 -12.13
N GLY A 38 -5.72 -4.61 -10.90
CA GLY A 38 -6.46 -5.15 -9.77
C GLY A 38 -6.98 -4.05 -8.86
N SER A 39 -7.77 -4.45 -7.86
CA SER A 39 -8.32 -3.53 -6.86
C SER A 39 -7.77 -3.80 -5.47
N LEU A 40 -7.76 -2.77 -4.63
CA LEU A 40 -7.39 -2.84 -3.22
C LEU A 40 -8.55 -2.30 -2.38
N ASN A 41 -8.82 -2.97 -1.27
CA ASN A 41 -9.71 -2.48 -0.23
C ASN A 41 -9.07 -2.70 1.13
N GLY A 42 -9.13 -1.69 1.99
CA GLY A 42 -8.47 -1.74 3.28
C GLY A 42 -8.95 -0.68 4.25
N ARG A 43 -8.22 -0.56 5.35
CA ARG A 43 -8.50 0.39 6.42
C ARG A 43 -7.22 0.99 6.99
N PHE A 44 -7.30 2.27 7.35
CA PHE A 44 -6.34 2.95 8.21
C PHE A 44 -6.64 2.67 9.67
N GLU A 45 -5.64 2.20 10.39
CA GLU A 45 -5.69 1.91 11.81
C GLU A 45 -4.45 2.47 12.50
N LEU A 46 -4.63 2.98 13.73
CA LEU A 46 -3.52 3.36 14.58
C LEU A 46 -3.01 2.08 15.26
N PHE A 47 -1.79 1.67 14.96
CA PHE A 47 -1.18 0.44 15.45
C PHE A 47 -0.09 0.73 16.50
N GLY A 48 -0.20 0.05 17.63
CA GLY A 48 0.81 0.06 18.70
C GLY A 48 0.83 1.32 19.58
N ALA A 49 1.57 1.22 20.69
CA ALA A 49 1.76 2.32 21.65
C ALA A 49 2.50 3.53 21.06
N ASN A 50 3.22 3.32 19.96
CA ASN A 50 3.98 4.34 19.24
C ASN A 50 3.15 5.12 18.22
N GLN A 51 1.83 4.90 18.15
CA GLN A 51 0.91 5.61 17.25
C GLN A 51 1.30 5.49 15.77
N VAL A 52 1.75 4.31 15.33
CA VAL A 52 2.10 4.08 13.93
C VAL A 52 0.82 3.92 13.12
N TYR A 53 0.58 4.80 12.16
CA TYR A 53 -0.55 4.65 11.25
C TYR A 53 -0.26 3.55 10.24
N SER A 54 -1.12 2.53 10.21
CA SER A 54 -1.02 1.39 9.31
C SER A 54 -2.21 1.31 8.38
N ALA A 55 -1.96 1.00 7.12
CA ALA A 55 -2.95 0.64 6.12
C ALA A 55 -2.91 -0.87 5.90
N THR A 56 -3.99 -1.58 6.20
CA THR A 56 -4.08 -3.02 5.94
C THR A 56 -5.26 -3.33 5.03
N GLY A 57 -5.18 -4.42 4.29
CA GLY A 57 -6.30 -4.83 3.47
C GLY A 57 -6.02 -6.02 2.56
N THR A 58 -6.91 -6.17 1.59
CA THR A 58 -6.88 -7.22 0.58
C THR A 58 -6.73 -6.58 -0.78
N TYR A 59 -5.86 -7.15 -1.61
CA TYR A 59 -5.79 -6.84 -3.03
C TYR A 59 -6.32 -8.01 -3.86
N TYR A 60 -6.83 -7.71 -5.05
CA TYR A 60 -7.46 -8.65 -5.96
C TYR A 60 -6.88 -8.47 -7.37
N ALA A 61 -6.15 -9.45 -7.87
CA ALA A 61 -5.65 -9.52 -9.27
C ALA A 61 -6.71 -10.08 -10.21
N ALA A 62 -7.50 -11.02 -9.70
CA ALA A 62 -8.63 -11.65 -10.35
C ALA A 62 -9.60 -12.16 -9.26
N PRO A 63 -10.85 -12.58 -9.58
CA PRO A 63 -11.77 -13.08 -8.56
C PRO A 63 -11.21 -14.19 -7.67
N ASN A 64 -10.34 -15.03 -8.23
CA ASN A 64 -9.68 -16.14 -7.53
C ASN A 64 -8.22 -15.86 -7.16
N ASP A 65 -7.65 -14.72 -7.56
CA ASP A 65 -6.27 -14.32 -7.27
C ASP A 65 -6.27 -13.10 -6.36
N ARG A 66 -6.00 -13.34 -5.08
CA ARG A 66 -6.05 -12.32 -4.04
C ARG A 66 -4.88 -12.45 -3.09
N GLY A 67 -4.61 -11.36 -2.40
CA GLY A 67 -3.58 -11.30 -1.39
C GLY A 67 -3.84 -10.26 -0.33
N PHE A 68 -2.98 -10.23 0.67
CA PHE A 68 -3.04 -9.25 1.75
C PHE A 68 -1.96 -8.20 1.56
N PHE A 69 -2.21 -7.00 2.07
CA PHE A 69 -1.20 -5.96 2.17
C PHE A 69 -1.22 -5.34 3.56
N ARG A 70 -0.05 -4.84 3.98
CA ARG A 70 0.13 -3.98 5.13
C ARG A 70 1.16 -2.91 4.77
N PHE A 71 0.82 -1.65 5.01
CA PHE A 71 1.73 -0.52 4.91
C PHE A 71 1.74 0.25 6.23
N GLU A 72 2.86 0.87 6.54
CA GLU A 72 3.06 1.72 7.71
C GLU A 72 3.57 3.08 7.25
N LEU A 73 3.09 4.14 7.90
CA LEU A 73 3.64 5.49 7.73
C LEU A 73 4.96 5.59 8.49
N VAL A 74 6.05 5.86 7.77
CA VAL A 74 7.41 5.78 8.33
C VAL A 74 8.08 7.14 8.53
N ASN A 75 7.60 8.21 7.89
CA ASN A 75 8.15 9.56 8.08
C ASN A 75 7.39 10.38 9.13
N LEU A 76 8.12 11.24 9.85
CA LEU A 76 7.59 12.15 10.88
C LEU A 76 6.54 13.13 10.34
N ASP A 77 6.60 13.44 9.04
CA ASP A 77 5.61 14.25 8.33
C ASP A 77 4.47 13.40 7.71
N ASN A 78 4.49 12.09 7.92
CA ASN A 78 3.56 11.11 7.36
C ASN A 78 3.43 11.22 5.84
N SER A 79 4.51 11.51 5.12
CA SER A 79 4.53 11.61 3.65
C SER A 79 4.95 10.32 2.94
N GLU A 80 5.31 9.27 3.66
CA GLU A 80 5.77 8.01 3.07
C GLU A 80 5.10 6.84 3.75
N PHE A 81 4.64 5.88 2.95
CA PHE A 81 4.32 4.54 3.44
C PHE A 81 5.30 3.51 2.92
N GLN A 82 5.60 2.51 3.74
CA GLN A 82 6.36 1.32 3.38
C GLN A 82 5.68 0.07 3.95
N GLY A 83 5.85 -1.08 3.32
CA GLY A 83 5.33 -2.33 3.84
C GLY A 83 5.40 -3.48 2.84
N CYS A 84 4.50 -4.45 3.01
CA CYS A 84 4.55 -5.74 2.35
C CYS A 84 3.21 -6.12 1.74
N TRP A 85 3.26 -6.84 0.63
CA TRP A 85 2.13 -7.57 0.09
C TRP A 85 2.44 -9.07 0.05
N HIS A 86 1.39 -9.89 0.13
CA HIS A 86 1.48 -11.34 0.00
C HIS A 86 0.36 -11.87 -0.90
N ASN A 87 0.72 -12.51 -2.01
CA ASN A 87 -0.21 -13.23 -2.89
C ASN A 87 -0.48 -14.63 -2.32
N THR A 88 -1.74 -14.95 -2.03
CA THR A 88 -2.09 -16.24 -1.42
C THR A 88 -2.14 -17.40 -2.41
N VAL A 89 -2.30 -17.12 -3.71
CA VAL A 89 -2.38 -18.14 -4.76
C VAL A 89 -1.01 -18.51 -5.29
N ALA A 90 -0.20 -17.50 -5.62
CA ALA A 90 1.17 -17.67 -6.06
C ALA A 90 2.14 -17.90 -4.89
N ASN A 91 1.70 -17.70 -3.64
CA ASN A 91 2.51 -17.78 -2.43
C ASN A 91 3.80 -16.94 -2.54
N THR A 92 3.68 -15.72 -3.04
CA THR A 92 4.78 -14.78 -3.23
C THR A 92 4.55 -13.55 -2.39
N SER A 93 5.61 -12.98 -1.83
CA SER A 93 5.59 -11.71 -1.11
C SER A 93 6.57 -10.73 -1.73
N GLY A 94 6.36 -9.45 -1.46
CA GLY A 94 7.24 -8.40 -1.91
C GLY A 94 7.05 -7.13 -1.11
N GLU A 95 8.11 -6.33 -1.12
CA GLU A 95 8.11 -5.03 -0.46
C GLU A 95 7.44 -3.99 -1.36
N TRP A 96 6.87 -2.97 -0.73
CA TRP A 96 6.18 -1.91 -1.42
C TRP A 96 6.20 -0.61 -0.61
N CYS A 97 6.45 0.52 -1.27
CA CYS A 97 6.40 1.84 -0.67
C CYS A 97 5.90 2.94 -1.62
N GLY A 98 5.47 4.10 -1.07
CA GLY A 98 5.15 5.29 -1.86
C GLY A 98 4.65 6.51 -1.08
N TRP A 99 4.17 7.53 -1.81
CA TRP A 99 4.03 8.93 -1.35
C TRP A 99 2.68 9.56 -1.72
N PRO A 100 2.22 10.63 -1.04
CA PRO A 100 1.03 11.37 -1.43
C PRO A 100 1.37 12.28 -2.61
N GLY A 101 0.52 12.25 -3.65
CA GLY A 101 0.52 13.27 -4.70
C GLY A 101 1.68 13.30 -5.71
N GLN A 102 2.78 12.55 -5.56
CA GLN A 102 3.88 12.54 -6.53
C GLN A 102 4.40 11.13 -6.86
N PRO A 103 4.75 10.85 -8.13
CA PRO A 103 5.39 9.60 -8.55
C PRO A 103 6.91 9.68 -8.30
N GLU A 104 7.34 9.66 -7.04
CA GLU A 104 8.76 9.52 -6.72
C GLU A 104 9.20 8.05 -6.75
N VAL A 105 10.46 7.82 -7.12
CA VAL A 105 11.06 6.47 -7.14
C VAL A 105 11.24 6.03 -5.70
N CYS A 106 10.47 5.02 -5.31
CA CYS A 106 10.50 4.52 -3.96
C CYS A 106 11.52 3.37 -3.83
N THR A 107 12.37 3.42 -2.81
CA THR A 107 13.26 2.31 -2.44
C THR A 107 12.64 1.62 -1.22
N ALA A 108 11.95 0.52 -1.45
CA ALA A 108 11.39 -0.24 -0.34
C ALA A 108 12.53 -0.76 0.55
N VAL A 109 12.32 -0.66 1.87
CA VAL A 109 13.27 -1.15 2.89
C VAL A 109 12.56 -2.14 3.85
N ALA A 110 11.34 -2.54 3.51
CA ALA A 110 10.48 -3.32 4.40
C ALA A 110 10.78 -4.81 4.23
N THR A 111 11.57 -5.42 5.11
CA THR A 111 11.80 -6.86 5.07
C THR A 111 10.49 -7.63 5.25
N CYS A 112 10.01 -8.24 4.17
CA CYS A 112 8.84 -9.10 4.21
C CYS A 112 9.25 -10.50 4.70
N GLU A 113 8.68 -10.92 5.84
CA GLU A 113 8.76 -12.30 6.35
C GLU A 113 7.78 -13.23 5.61
#